data_AF-A0AA87ZD99-F1
#
_entry.id   AF-A0AA87ZD99-F1
#
_cell.length_a   1.000
_cell.length_b   1.000
_cell.length_c   1.000
_cell.angle_alpha   90.00
_cell.angle_beta   90.00
_cell.angle_gamma   90.00
#
_symmetry.space_group_name_H-M   'P 1'
#
loop_
_entity.id
_entity.type
_entity.pdbx_description
1 polymer ?
#
loop_
_entity_poly.entity_id
_entity_poly.type
_entity_poly.pdbx_seq_one_letter_code
_entity_poly.pdbx_strand_id
1 'polypeptide(L)'
;MAHNASSCPGPMHATSNGVFQGDNPLDYALPLAILQIVLVVALTRILAFLLRPLRQPRVIAEIVGGILLGPSALGRNENYLNAIFPAKSLTVLDTLANLGLLFFLFLVGLELDLKALRRTGKKALSIAIAGISLPFILGVGTSFALRSTISKGVEGPPFLVFMGVALSITAFPVLA
;
A
#
# COMPACT_ATOMS: atom_id res chain seq x y z
N MET A 1 -12.08 35.74 -1.50
CA MET A 1 -10.78 35.48 -2.17
C MET A 1 -10.87 34.10 -2.79
N ALA A 2 -10.98 34.03 -4.11
CA ALA A 2 -11.11 32.79 -4.86
C ALA A 2 -9.77 32.03 -4.83
N HIS A 3 -9.75 30.85 -4.21
CA HIS A 3 -8.59 29.97 -4.25
C HIS A 3 -8.51 29.28 -5.62
N ASN A 4 -7.30 29.33 -6.19
CA ASN A 4 -6.85 28.88 -7.50
C ASN A 4 -7.53 27.62 -8.05
N ALA A 5 -7.84 27.68 -9.34
CA ALA A 5 -8.15 26.54 -10.18
C ALA A 5 -7.11 25.42 -9.99
N SER A 6 -7.59 24.26 -9.56
CA SER A 6 -6.90 22.99 -9.60
C SER A 6 -6.51 22.65 -11.04
N SER A 7 -5.32 23.08 -11.46
CA SER A 7 -4.70 22.59 -12.69
C SER A 7 -4.38 21.11 -12.50
N CYS A 8 -5.15 20.25 -13.17
CA CYS A 8 -4.80 18.85 -13.31
C CYS A 8 -3.38 18.77 -13.88
N PRO A 9 -2.46 18.00 -13.25
CA PRO A 9 -1.14 17.78 -13.83
C PRO A 9 -1.33 17.18 -15.23
N GLY A 10 -0.72 17.80 -16.26
CA GLY A 10 -0.82 17.30 -17.62
C GLY A 10 -0.35 15.83 -17.71
N PRO A 11 -1.04 15.00 -18.53
CA PRO A 11 -0.77 13.56 -18.62
C PRO A 11 0.68 13.30 -19.06
N MET A 12 1.33 12.30 -18.48
CA MET A 12 2.65 11.86 -18.94
C MET A 12 2.53 11.08 -20.25
N HIS A 13 3.49 11.30 -21.15
CA HIS A 13 3.60 10.49 -22.36
C HIS A 13 3.92 9.04 -21.99
N ALA A 14 3.24 8.09 -22.63
CA ALA A 14 3.34 6.68 -22.27
C ALA A 14 4.70 6.07 -22.65
N THR A 15 5.23 6.41 -23.82
CA THR A 15 6.43 5.78 -24.40
C THR A 15 7.50 6.81 -24.74
N SER A 16 8.75 6.52 -24.37
CA SER A 16 9.93 7.26 -24.82
C SER A 16 10.38 6.76 -26.19
N ASN A 17 10.92 7.64 -27.04
CA ASN A 17 11.55 7.23 -28.30
C ASN A 17 12.97 6.66 -28.10
N GLY A 18 13.43 6.59 -26.84
CA GLY A 18 14.68 5.96 -26.43
C GLY A 18 15.78 6.97 -26.11
N VAL A 19 16.70 6.56 -25.23
CA VAL A 19 17.81 7.42 -24.76
C VAL A 19 18.75 7.84 -25.89
N PHE A 20 18.84 7.03 -26.95
CA PHE A 20 19.63 7.30 -28.15
C PHE A 20 19.09 8.47 -28.99
N GLN A 21 17.82 8.83 -28.80
CA GLN A 21 17.17 9.96 -29.45
C GLN A 21 17.34 11.27 -28.64
N GLY A 22 17.98 11.21 -27.46
CA GLY A 22 18.15 12.34 -26.54
C GLY A 22 16.99 12.53 -25.54
N ASP A 23 16.01 11.61 -25.53
CA ASP A 23 14.89 11.63 -24.60
C ASP A 23 15.34 11.11 -23.21
N ASN A 24 14.96 11.83 -22.14
CA ASN A 24 15.13 11.32 -20.77
C ASN A 24 14.02 10.30 -20.46
N PRO A 25 14.34 9.02 -20.21
CA PRO A 25 13.33 7.98 -19.98
C PRO A 25 12.53 8.20 -18.68
N LEU A 26 13.03 9.02 -17.76
CA LEU A 26 12.38 9.34 -16.49
C LEU A 26 11.17 10.28 -16.66
N ASP A 27 11.05 10.97 -17.78
CA ASP A 27 9.92 11.87 -18.06
C ASP A 27 8.67 11.13 -18.59
N TYR A 28 8.80 9.83 -18.85
CA TYR A 28 7.77 8.99 -19.44
C TYR A 28 7.20 7.99 -18.42
N ALA A 29 5.90 7.71 -18.53
CA ALA A 29 5.20 6.92 -17.53
C ALA A 29 5.67 5.46 -17.45
N LEU A 30 5.85 4.78 -18.60
CA LEU A 30 6.17 3.35 -18.61
C LEU A 30 7.62 3.04 -18.18
N PRO A 31 8.66 3.70 -18.74
CA PRO A 31 10.04 3.41 -18.33
C PRO A 31 10.28 3.74 -16.86
N LEU A 32 9.68 4.84 -16.38
CA LEU A 32 9.74 5.22 -14.97
C LEU A 32 9.04 4.20 -14.07
N ALA A 33 7.84 3.73 -14.43
CA ALA A 33 7.13 2.70 -13.67
C ALA A 33 7.90 1.38 -13.60
N ILE A 34 8.50 0.94 -14.71
CA ILE A 34 9.37 -0.25 -14.74
C ILE A 34 10.56 -0.06 -13.80
N LEU A 35 11.24 1.09 -13.88
CA LEU A 35 12.36 1.42 -13.00
C LEU A 35 11.95 1.40 -11.52
N GLN A 36 10.81 2.02 -11.18
CA GLN A 36 10.26 2.02 -9.82
C GLN A 36 10.00 0.59 -9.32
N ILE A 37 9.33 -0.26 -10.12
CA ILE A 37 9.04 -1.65 -9.75
C ILE A 37 10.35 -2.43 -9.54
N VAL A 38 11.30 -2.32 -10.46
CA VAL A 38 12.61 -2.99 -10.33
C VAL A 38 13.32 -2.53 -9.07
N LEU A 39 13.32 -1.23 -8.79
CA LEU A 39 13.96 -0.65 -7.62
C LEU A 39 13.30 -1.15 -6.32
N VAL A 40 11.96 -1.15 -6.25
CA VAL A 40 11.20 -1.67 -5.11
C VAL A 40 11.48 -3.16 -4.90
N VAL A 41 11.40 -3.98 -5.95
CA VAL A 41 11.64 -5.43 -5.87
C VAL A 41 13.08 -5.75 -5.50
N ALA A 42 14.06 -5.06 -6.07
CA ALA A 42 15.47 -5.27 -5.77
C ALA A 42 15.76 -4.91 -4.30
N LEU A 43 15.32 -3.73 -3.85
CA LEU A 43 15.56 -3.30 -2.48
C LEU A 43 14.91 -4.25 -1.47
N THR A 44 13.62 -4.56 -1.66
CA THR A 44 12.89 -5.43 -0.73
C THR A 44 13.48 -6.84 -0.68
N ARG A 45 13.98 -7.39 -1.80
CA ARG A 45 14.70 -8.67 -1.82
C ARG A 45 16.04 -8.61 -1.11
N ILE A 46 16.80 -7.54 -1.29
CA ILE A 46 18.08 -7.35 -0.58
C ILE A 46 17.82 -7.26 0.93
N LEU A 47 16.82 -6.48 1.35
CA LEU A 47 16.43 -6.40 2.76
C LEU A 47 15.95 -7.75 3.30
N ALA A 48 15.13 -8.48 2.55
CA ALA A 48 14.66 -9.80 2.97
C ALA A 48 15.82 -10.79 3.14
N PHE A 49 16.84 -10.72 2.26
CA PHE A 49 18.05 -11.52 2.38
C PHE A 49 18.87 -11.12 3.61
N LEU A 50 19.05 -9.82 3.86
CA LEU A 50 19.82 -9.30 4.99
C LEU A 50 19.13 -9.56 6.34
N LEU A 51 17.80 -9.53 6.38
CA LEU A 51 16.98 -9.79 7.57
C LEU A 51 16.70 -11.28 7.79
N ARG A 52 17.07 -12.15 6.84
CA ARG A 52 16.90 -13.61 6.95
C ARG A 52 17.54 -14.22 8.21
N PRO A 53 18.76 -13.82 8.65
CA PRO A 53 19.35 -14.31 9.90
C PRO A 53 18.53 -13.95 11.15
N LEU A 54 17.75 -12.87 11.10
CA LEU A 54 16.90 -12.40 12.19
C LEU A 54 15.52 -13.10 12.23
N ARG A 55 15.28 -14.07 11.33
CA ARG A 55 14.00 -14.82 11.24
C ARG A 55 12.77 -13.93 11.05
N GLN A 56 12.94 -12.78 10.39
CA GLN A 56 11.83 -11.87 10.09
C GLN A 56 11.03 -12.38 8.88
N PRO A 57 9.68 -12.40 8.95
CA PRO A 57 8.83 -12.61 7.78
C PRO A 57 9.15 -11.64 6.64
N ARG A 58 9.03 -12.11 5.40
CA ARG A 58 9.35 -11.33 4.19
C ARG A 58 8.57 -10.01 4.11
N VAL A 59 7.32 -10.02 4.56
CA VAL A 59 6.43 -8.84 4.62
C VAL A 59 7.06 -7.67 5.36
N ILE A 60 7.83 -7.94 6.42
CA ILE A 60 8.47 -6.90 7.22
C ILE A 60 9.57 -6.21 6.41
N ALA A 61 10.35 -6.96 5.63
CA ALA A 61 11.33 -6.40 4.71
C ALA A 61 10.69 -5.54 3.62
N GLU A 62 9.49 -5.91 3.16
CA GLU A 62 8.72 -5.14 2.18
C GLU A 62 8.22 -3.81 2.77
N ILE A 63 7.67 -3.83 3.99
CA ILE A 63 7.24 -2.63 4.71
C ILE A 63 8.44 -1.70 4.97
N VAL A 64 9.55 -2.23 5.49
CA VAL A 64 10.77 -1.44 5.76
C VAL A 64 11.34 -0.88 4.46
N GLY A 65 11.36 -1.67 3.38
CA GLY A 65 11.77 -1.20 2.06
C GLY A 65 10.93 -0.03 1.56
N GLY A 66 9.60 -0.09 1.73
CA GLY A 66 8.69 1.01 1.42
C GLY A 66 8.97 2.26 2.26
N ILE A 67 9.19 2.11 3.57
CA ILE A 67 9.56 3.23 4.47
C ILE A 67 10.89 3.85 4.05
N LEU A 68 11.86 3.03 3.62
CA LEU A 68 13.17 3.49 3.17
C LEU A 68 13.09 4.29 1.87
N LEU A 69 12.31 3.82 0.89
CA LEU A 69 12.13 4.48 -0.40
C LEU A 69 11.21 5.69 -0.35
N GLY A 70 10.29 5.69 0.60
CA GLY A 70 9.34 6.78 0.80
C GLY A 70 9.97 8.06 1.35
N PRO A 71 9.14 9.11 1.55
CA PRO A 71 9.56 10.39 2.11
C PRO A 71 10.15 10.27 3.54
N SER A 72 9.86 9.19 4.24
CA SER A 72 10.31 8.96 5.62
C SER A 72 11.81 8.74 5.79
N ALA A 73 12.53 8.34 4.72
CA ALA A 73 13.97 8.12 4.75
C ALA A 73 14.68 8.72 3.53
N LEU A 74 14.88 7.95 2.45
CA LEU A 74 15.60 8.41 1.24
C LEU A 74 14.88 9.59 0.57
N GLY A 75 13.55 9.61 0.69
CA GLY A 75 12.75 10.71 0.17
C GLY A 75 12.85 12.02 0.95
N ARG A 76 13.65 12.13 2.02
CA ARG A 76 14.00 13.45 2.58
C ARG A 76 14.78 14.32 1.59
N ASN A 77 15.41 13.71 0.57
CA ASN A 77 16.02 14.44 -0.52
C ASN A 77 14.97 14.68 -1.62
N GLU A 78 14.50 15.92 -1.72
CA GLU A 78 13.52 16.36 -2.72
C GLU A 78 13.96 16.04 -4.16
N ASN A 79 15.27 16.09 -4.45
CA ASN A 79 15.78 15.78 -5.79
C ASN A 79 15.58 14.29 -6.14
N TYR A 80 15.74 13.41 -5.16
CA TYR A 80 15.52 11.98 -5.34
C TYR A 80 14.03 11.66 -5.53
N LEU A 81 13.16 12.24 -4.70
CA LEU A 81 11.71 12.04 -4.83
C LEU A 81 11.19 12.54 -6.16
N ASN A 82 11.58 13.74 -6.59
CA ASN A 82 11.10 14.30 -7.84
C ASN A 82 11.64 13.54 -9.07
N ALA A 83 12.85 12.96 -8.99
CA ALA A 83 13.43 12.20 -10.08
C ALA A 83 12.86 10.78 -10.21
N ILE A 84 12.64 10.08 -9.08
CA ILE A 84 12.26 8.65 -9.07
C ILE A 84 10.79 8.45 -8.77
N PHE A 85 10.17 9.27 -7.92
CA PHE A 85 8.76 9.17 -7.51
C PHE A 85 7.98 10.49 -7.69
N PRO A 86 7.96 11.09 -8.89
CA PRO A 86 7.17 12.30 -9.12
C PRO A 86 5.68 12.02 -8.93
N ALA A 87 4.92 13.00 -8.43
CA ALA A 87 3.50 12.85 -8.11
C ALA A 87 2.65 12.29 -9.26
N LYS A 88 2.99 12.63 -10.51
CA LYS A 88 2.30 12.10 -11.70
C LYS A 88 2.49 10.59 -11.89
N SER A 89 3.65 10.05 -11.49
CA SER A 89 3.97 8.62 -11.62
C SER A 89 3.29 7.79 -10.54
N LEU A 90 3.07 8.37 -9.36
CA LEU A 90 2.38 7.72 -8.26
C LEU A 90 0.97 7.30 -8.66
N THR A 91 0.23 8.12 -9.43
CA THR A 91 -1.09 7.74 -9.93
C THR A 91 -1.05 6.50 -10.84
N VAL A 92 -0.02 6.38 -11.69
CA VAL A 92 0.17 5.20 -12.54
C VAL A 92 0.51 3.98 -11.69
N LEU A 93 1.43 4.15 -10.73
CA LEU A 93 1.85 3.10 -9.82
C LEU A 93 0.69 2.61 -8.93
N ASP A 94 -0.13 3.51 -8.40
CA ASP A 94 -1.32 3.22 -7.61
C ASP A 94 -2.34 2.43 -8.43
N THR A 95 -2.52 2.78 -9.71
CA THR A 95 -3.44 2.05 -10.60
C THR A 95 -2.93 0.62 -10.82
N LEU A 96 -1.64 0.45 -11.09
CA LEU A 96 -1.01 -0.86 -11.24
C LEU A 96 -1.06 -1.67 -9.93
N ALA A 97 -0.82 -1.05 -8.78
CA ALA A 97 -0.89 -1.68 -7.47
C ALA A 97 -2.31 -2.16 -7.14
N ASN A 98 -3.33 -1.34 -7.43
CA ASN A 98 -4.73 -1.73 -7.23
C ASN A 98 -5.15 -2.88 -8.14
N LEU A 99 -4.71 -2.88 -9.41
CA LEU A 99 -4.94 -4.01 -10.32
C LEU A 99 -4.23 -5.28 -9.84
N GLY A 100 -2.98 -5.17 -9.41
CA GLY A 100 -2.22 -6.29 -8.84
C GLY A 100 -2.88 -6.86 -7.58
N LEU A 101 -3.34 -5.99 -6.68
CA LEU A 101 -4.09 -6.37 -5.49
C LEU A 101 -5.41 -7.07 -5.83
N LEU A 102 -6.15 -6.56 -6.83
CA LEU A 102 -7.39 -7.18 -7.29
C LEU A 102 -7.13 -8.59 -7.81
N PHE A 103 -6.15 -8.77 -8.70
CA PHE A 103 -5.80 -10.10 -9.21
C PHE A 103 -5.28 -11.03 -8.11
N PHE A 104 -4.53 -10.51 -7.15
CA PHE A 104 -4.07 -11.26 -6.00
C PHE A 104 -5.24 -11.75 -5.14
N LEU A 105 -6.18 -10.87 -4.77
CA LEU A 105 -7.37 -11.25 -4.02
C LEU A 105 -8.26 -12.23 -4.80
N PHE A 106 -8.32 -12.10 -6.11
CA PHE A 106 -9.01 -13.06 -6.98
C PHE A 106 -8.35 -14.44 -6.93
N LEU A 107 -7.02 -14.53 -7.05
CA LEU A 107 -6.28 -15.78 -6.97
C LEU A 107 -6.46 -16.44 -5.60
N VAL A 108 -6.34 -15.67 -4.51
CA VAL A 108 -6.64 -16.13 -3.17
C VAL A 108 -8.06 -16.73 -3.13
N GLY A 109 -9.05 -16.03 -3.69
CA GLY A 109 -10.43 -16.50 -3.78
C GLY A 109 -10.58 -17.83 -4.54
N LEU A 110 -9.77 -18.07 -5.58
CA LEU A 110 -9.74 -19.33 -6.33
C LEU A 110 -9.07 -20.48 -5.55
N GLU A 111 -8.09 -20.15 -4.70
CA GLU A 111 -7.38 -21.13 -3.85
C GLU A 111 -8.21 -21.54 -2.61
N LEU A 112 -9.21 -20.73 -2.23
CA LEU A 112 -10.10 -21.03 -1.10
C LEU A 112 -11.01 -22.24 -1.36
N ASP A 113 -10.88 -23.28 -0.52
CA ASP A 113 -11.78 -24.44 -0.54
C ASP A 113 -13.14 -24.12 0.16
N LEU A 114 -14.15 -23.83 -0.66
CA LEU A 114 -15.52 -23.61 -0.20
C LEU A 114 -16.14 -24.81 0.51
N LYS A 115 -15.72 -26.04 0.19
CA LYS A 115 -16.25 -27.27 0.79
C LYS A 115 -15.72 -27.44 2.21
N ALA A 116 -14.44 -27.17 2.43
CA ALA A 116 -13.85 -27.11 3.77
C ALA A 116 -14.55 -26.04 4.62
N LEU A 117 -14.77 -24.84 4.07
CA LEU A 117 -15.47 -23.74 4.76
C LEU A 117 -16.90 -24.10 5.18
N ARG A 118 -17.66 -24.78 4.30
CA ARG A 118 -19.03 -25.24 4.64
C ARG A 118 -19.05 -26.29 5.75
N ARG A 119 -18.04 -27.17 5.82
CA ARG A 119 -17.97 -28.25 6.82
C ARG A 119 -17.75 -27.74 8.24
N THR A 120 -16.94 -26.70 8.42
CA THR A 120 -16.69 -26.03 9.73
C THR A 120 -17.71 -24.94 10.07
N GLY A 121 -18.63 -24.63 9.13
CA GLY A 121 -19.57 -23.51 9.07
C GLY A 121 -19.87 -22.77 10.37
N LYS A 122 -20.62 -23.38 11.31
CA LYS A 122 -21.10 -22.65 12.50
C LYS A 122 -19.97 -22.20 13.45
N LYS A 123 -18.95 -23.05 13.64
CA LYS A 123 -17.81 -22.72 14.52
C LYS A 123 -16.90 -21.68 13.87
N ALA A 124 -16.61 -21.85 12.57
CA ALA A 124 -15.81 -20.89 11.81
C ALA A 124 -16.47 -19.51 11.76
N LEU A 125 -17.79 -19.44 11.55
CA LEU A 125 -18.53 -18.19 11.54
C LEU A 125 -18.49 -17.48 12.90
N SER A 126 -18.66 -18.21 14.00
CA SER A 126 -18.55 -17.63 15.35
C SER A 126 -17.15 -17.07 15.62
N ILE A 127 -16.11 -17.78 15.19
CA ILE A 127 -14.72 -17.32 15.33
C ILE A 127 -14.47 -16.08 14.46
N ALA A 128 -14.98 -16.06 13.23
CA ALA A 128 -14.85 -14.91 12.33
C ALA A 128 -15.55 -13.67 12.90
N ILE A 129 -16.80 -13.81 13.37
CA ILE A 129 -17.56 -12.70 13.97
C ILE A 129 -16.83 -12.17 15.22
N ALA A 130 -16.39 -13.06 16.11
CA ALA A 130 -15.64 -12.66 17.30
C ALA A 130 -14.31 -11.97 16.92
N GLY A 131 -13.59 -12.54 15.96
CA GLY A 131 -12.29 -12.06 15.48
C GLY A 131 -12.34 -10.75 14.71
N ILE A 132 -13.50 -10.36 14.16
CA ILE A 132 -13.72 -9.05 13.52
C ILE A 132 -14.30 -8.05 14.52
N SER A 133 -15.34 -8.43 15.27
CA SER A 133 -16.03 -7.51 16.19
C SER A 133 -15.13 -7.00 17.31
N LEU A 134 -14.28 -7.86 17.88
CA LEU A 134 -13.40 -7.49 18.97
C LEU A 134 -12.36 -6.42 18.57
N PRO A 135 -11.52 -6.62 17.52
CA PRO A 135 -10.61 -5.57 17.07
C PRO A 135 -11.34 -4.36 16.51
N PHE A 136 -12.56 -4.51 15.96
CA PHE A 136 -13.36 -3.37 15.51
C PHE A 136 -13.74 -2.44 16.67
N ILE A 137 -14.29 -3.02 17.74
CA ILE A 137 -14.67 -2.27 18.95
C ILE A 137 -13.44 -1.64 19.60
N LEU A 138 -12.34 -2.39 19.70
CA LEU A 138 -11.08 -1.86 20.22
C LEU A 138 -10.57 -0.71 19.34
N GLY A 139 -10.60 -0.86 18.02
CA GLY A 139 -10.16 0.16 17.07
C GLY A 139 -10.95 1.46 17.19
N VAL A 140 -12.29 1.36 17.26
CA VAL A 140 -13.18 2.50 17.54
C VAL A 140 -12.89 3.11 18.92
N GLY A 141 -12.69 2.28 19.95
CA GLY A 141 -12.34 2.73 21.30
C GLY A 141 -11.03 3.51 21.35
N THR A 142 -9.97 2.98 20.75
CA THR A 142 -8.68 3.70 20.63
C THR A 142 -8.80 4.98 19.81
N SER A 143 -9.65 5.01 18.79
CA SER A 143 -9.88 6.21 17.97
C SER A 143 -10.47 7.35 18.78
N PHE A 144 -11.35 7.06 19.74
CA PHE A 144 -11.90 8.06 20.65
C PHE A 144 -10.82 8.64 21.57
N ALA A 145 -9.95 7.79 22.11
CA ALA A 145 -8.82 8.21 22.95
C ALA A 145 -7.78 9.05 22.16
N LEU A 146 -7.45 8.63 20.94
CA LEU A 146 -6.53 9.37 20.06
C LEU A 146 -7.11 10.72 19.61
N ARG A 147 -8.42 10.78 19.32
CA ARG A 147 -9.10 12.03 18.95
C ARG A 147 -9.08 13.04 20.10
N SER A 148 -9.23 12.57 21.33
CA SER A 148 -9.15 13.41 22.54
C SER A 148 -7.74 14.00 22.75
N THR A 149 -6.69 13.25 22.39
CA THR A 149 -5.30 13.58 22.74
C THR A 149 -4.51 14.26 21.60
N ILE A 150 -4.70 13.83 20.35
CA ILE A 150 -3.78 14.15 19.23
C ILE A 150 -4.48 14.86 18.06
N SER A 151 -5.76 14.57 17.80
CA SER A 151 -6.40 14.98 16.54
C SER A 151 -7.69 15.78 16.75
N LYS A 152 -7.54 17.06 17.10
CA LYS A 152 -8.67 17.98 17.35
C LYS A 152 -9.38 18.49 16.09
N GLY A 153 -8.91 18.15 14.89
CA GLY A 153 -9.38 18.70 13.61
C GLY A 153 -9.99 17.71 12.61
N VAL A 154 -10.17 16.43 12.97
CA VAL A 154 -10.65 15.39 12.04
C VAL A 154 -12.14 15.09 12.24
N GLU A 155 -12.86 14.90 11.13
CA GLU A 155 -14.25 14.45 11.11
C GLU A 155 -14.38 13.13 11.88
N GLY A 156 -15.17 13.16 12.95
CA GLY A 156 -15.27 12.05 13.89
C GLY A 156 -15.72 10.74 13.23
N PRO A 157 -16.91 10.69 12.60
CA PRO A 157 -17.48 9.43 12.12
C PRO A 157 -16.62 8.69 11.08
N PRO A 158 -16.08 9.33 10.03
CA PRO A 158 -15.24 8.65 9.04
C PRO A 158 -13.95 8.08 9.65
N PHE A 159 -13.31 8.82 10.55
CA PHE A 159 -12.09 8.38 11.21
C PHE A 159 -12.32 7.16 12.11
N LEU A 160 -13.39 7.16 12.89
CA LEU A 160 -13.75 6.05 13.78
C LEU A 160 -14.01 4.77 12.98
N VAL A 161 -14.80 4.86 11.91
CA VAL A 161 -15.10 3.71 11.05
C VAL A 161 -13.85 3.22 10.32
N PHE A 162 -13.04 4.14 9.79
CA PHE A 162 -11.78 3.79 9.11
C PHE A 162 -10.85 2.99 10.03
N MET A 163 -10.60 3.48 11.24
CA MET A 163 -9.73 2.80 12.21
C MET A 163 -10.31 1.46 12.67
N GLY A 164 -11.63 1.39 12.91
CA GLY A 164 -12.31 0.15 13.26
C GLY A 164 -12.15 -0.91 12.17
N VAL A 165 -12.38 -0.56 10.90
CA VAL A 165 -12.22 -1.47 9.76
C VAL A 165 -10.75 -1.85 9.56
N ALA A 166 -9.84 -0.88 9.56
CA ALA A 166 -8.42 -1.09 9.30
C ALA A 166 -7.78 -2.08 10.29
N LEU A 167 -8.15 -2.03 11.56
CA LEU A 167 -7.63 -2.93 12.60
C LEU A 167 -8.30 -4.30 12.61
N SER A 168 -9.45 -4.45 11.95
CA SER A 168 -10.22 -5.70 11.92
C SER A 168 -9.92 -6.59 10.73
N ILE A 169 -9.41 -6.03 9.64
CA ILE A 169 -9.05 -6.80 8.44
C ILE A 169 -7.74 -7.54 8.70
N THR A 170 -7.76 -8.86 8.52
CA THR A 170 -6.57 -9.71 8.61
C THR A 170 -6.05 -10.05 7.21
N ALA A 171 -4.77 -9.78 6.94
CA ALA A 171 -4.14 -10.10 5.66
C ALA A 171 -3.47 -11.49 5.71
N PHE A 172 -4.28 -12.55 5.79
CA PHE A 172 -3.80 -13.94 5.67
C PHE A 172 -2.94 -14.20 4.43
N PRO A 173 -3.30 -13.70 3.23
CA PRO A 173 -2.58 -14.06 2.00
C PRO A 173 -1.11 -13.61 1.96
N VAL A 174 -0.76 -12.61 2.76
CA VAL A 174 0.58 -12.02 2.77
C VAL A 174 1.52 -12.77 3.72
N LEU A 175 0.99 -13.63 4.60
CA LEU A 175 1.74 -14.40 5.59
C LEU A 175 1.99 -15.88 5.19
N ALA A 176 1.39 -16.32 4.08
CA ALA A 176 1.50 -17.68 3.56
C ALA A 176 2.83 -17.95 2.81
#